data_AF-A0A2A6PJF5-F1
#
_entry.id   AF-A0A2A6PJF5-F1
#
_cell.length_a   1.000
_cell.length_b   1.000
_cell.length_c   1.000
_cell.angle_alpha   90.00
_cell.angle_beta   90.00
_cell.angle_gamma   90.00
#
_symmetry.space_group_name_H-M   'P 1'
#
loop_
_entity.id
_entity.type
_entity.pdbx_description
1 polymer ?
#
loop_
_entity_poly.entity_id
_entity_poly.type
_entity_poly.pdbx_seq_one_letter_code
_entity_poly.pdbx_strand_id
1 'polypeptide(L)' 'MPWSAAFDDPISLRGGRRLQTLQQAADHIMQLPEDVQHAHHWQTAIETLINAAEQGGGWTMFARIAMLRALNADADRK' A
#
# COMPACT_ATOMS: atom_id res chain seq x y z
N MET A 1 4.91 12.44 -12.35
CA MET A 1 5.24 10.99 -12.33
C MET A 1 4.06 10.27 -11.70
N PRO A 2 3.50 9.20 -12.29
CA PRO A 2 2.30 8.54 -11.76
C PRO A 2 2.46 8.04 -10.32
N TRP A 3 3.63 7.51 -9.98
CA TRP A 3 3.96 7.04 -8.63
C TRP A 3 4.08 8.15 -7.57
N SER A 4 4.27 9.41 -7.98
CA SER A 4 4.28 10.54 -7.04
C SER A 4 2.86 11.02 -6.67
N ALA A 5 1.82 10.37 -7.17
CA ALA A 5 0.44 10.68 -6.80
C ALA A 5 0.23 10.49 -5.29
N ALA A 6 -0.40 11.48 -4.66
CA ALA A 6 -0.74 11.44 -3.25
C ALA A 6 -2.05 10.68 -3.03
N PHE A 7 -2.18 10.07 -1.85
CA PHE A 7 -3.47 9.62 -1.36
C PHE A 7 -4.27 10.82 -0.84
N ASP A 8 -5.59 10.83 -1.05
CA ASP A 8 -6.48 11.85 -0.45
C ASP A 8 -6.41 11.84 1.08
N ASP A 9 -6.24 10.65 1.66
CA ASP A 9 -5.96 10.45 3.08
C ASP A 9 -4.74 9.53 3.27
N PRO A 10 -3.65 10.00 3.91
CA PRO A 10 -2.44 9.21 4.10
C PRO A 10 -2.66 7.89 4.86
N ILE A 11 -1.85 6.87 4.56
CA ILE A 11 -1.88 5.59 5.28
C ILE A 11 -1.01 5.72 6.53
N SER A 12 -1.60 5.52 7.71
CA SER A 12 -0.89 5.59 8.99
C SER A 12 -0.33 4.23 9.40
N LEU A 13 0.96 4.15 9.67
CA LEU A 13 1.64 2.97 10.19
C LEU A 13 1.68 2.97 11.72
N ARG A 14 1.85 1.79 12.34
CA ARG A 14 1.87 1.59 13.80
C ARG A 14 2.99 2.33 14.55
N GLY A 15 3.91 2.98 13.85
CA GLY A 15 4.97 3.83 14.43
C GLY A 15 4.75 5.34 14.23
N GLY A 16 3.55 5.77 13.84
CA GLY A 16 3.25 7.19 13.57
C GLY A 16 3.75 7.71 12.22
N ARG A 17 4.54 6.92 11.47
CA ARG A 17 4.91 7.23 10.09
C ARG A 17 3.67 7.18 9.20
N ARG A 18 3.55 8.15 8.28
CA ARG A 18 2.46 8.22 7.30
C ARG A 18 3.01 8.07 5.89
N LEU A 19 2.38 7.21 5.10
CA LEU A 19 2.67 7.04 3.67
C LEU A 19 1.72 7.95 2.90
N GLN A 20 2.28 8.95 2.23
CA GLN A 20 1.55 10.03 1.56
C GLN A 20 1.33 9.75 0.08
N THR A 21 2.22 8.99 -0.55
CA THR A 21 2.21 8.76 -2.00
C THR A 21 2.21 7.27 -2.35
N LEU A 22 1.81 6.94 -3.59
CA LEU A 22 1.90 5.58 -4.13
C LEU A 22 3.34 5.05 -4.04
N GLN A 23 4.33 5.88 -4.33
CA GLN A 23 5.74 5.53 -4.20
C GLN A 23 6.11 5.15 -2.76
N GLN A 24 5.71 5.96 -1.76
CA GLN A 24 6.00 5.64 -0.36
C GLN A 24 5.33 4.34 0.09
N ALA A 25 4.16 4.02 -0.47
CA ALA A 25 3.50 2.73 -0.25
C ALA A 25 4.27 1.57 -0.88
N ALA A 26 4.71 1.71 -2.14
CA ALA A 26 5.55 0.70 -2.80
C ALA A 26 6.88 0.47 -2.07
N ASP A 27 7.56 1.55 -1.68
CA ASP A 27 8.81 1.50 -0.92
C ASP A 27 8.62 0.77 0.42
N HIS A 28 7.47 0.95 1.07
CA HIS A 28 7.16 0.22 2.30
C HIS A 28 7.02 -1.29 2.07
N ILE A 29 6.34 -1.71 0.99
CA ILE A 29 6.18 -3.13 0.64
C ILE A 29 7.54 -3.75 0.31
N MET A 30 8.38 -3.07 -0.47
CA MET A 30 9.71 -3.55 -0.86
C MET A 30 10.65 -3.76 0.33
N GLN A 31 10.38 -3.11 1.47
CA GLN A 31 11.13 -3.27 2.73
C GLN A 31 10.65 -4.47 3.57
N LEU A 32 9.54 -5.11 3.21
CA LEU A 32 9.04 -6.29 3.93
C LEU A 32 9.88 -7.53 3.59
N PRO A 33 9.92 -8.55 4.46
CA PRO A 33 10.46 -9.86 4.10
C PRO A 33 9.75 -10.46 2.89
N GLU A 34 10.47 -11.21 2.04
CA GLU A 34 9.96 -11.79 0.79
C GLU A 34 8.72 -12.67 1.02
N ASP A 35 8.72 -13.51 2.07
CA ASP A 35 7.59 -14.36 2.43
C ASP A 35 6.34 -13.56 2.81
N VAL A 36 6.52 -12.38 3.40
CA VAL A 36 5.44 -11.44 3.72
C VAL A 36 4.96 -10.75 2.44
N GLN A 37 5.87 -10.29 1.57
CA GLN A 37 5.49 -9.67 0.29
C GLN A 37 4.64 -10.62 -0.57
N HIS A 38 4.92 -11.92 -0.56
CA HIS A 38 4.17 -12.93 -1.30
C HIS A 38 2.85 -13.34 -0.64
N ALA A 39 2.53 -12.87 0.57
CA ALA A 39 1.23 -13.13 1.17
C ALA A 39 0.11 -12.50 0.34
N HIS A 40 -1.03 -13.20 0.25
CA HIS A 40 -2.13 -12.81 -0.65
C HIS A 40 -2.60 -11.36 -0.46
N HIS A 41 -2.68 -10.89 0.80
CA HIS A 41 -3.10 -9.53 1.11
C HIS A 41 -2.09 -8.46 0.63
N TRP A 42 -0.79 -8.76 0.66
CA TRP A 42 0.24 -7.87 0.11
C TRP A 42 0.26 -7.89 -1.41
N GLN A 43 0.04 -9.04 -2.05
CA GLN A 43 -0.10 -9.12 -3.51
C GLN A 43 -1.28 -8.28 -4.02
N THR A 44 -2.44 -8.33 -3.34
CA THR A 44 -3.57 -7.43 -3.65
C THR A 44 -3.20 -5.95 -3.50
N ALA A 45 -2.42 -5.59 -2.47
CA ALA A 45 -1.94 -4.22 -2.30
C ALA A 45 -0.99 -3.78 -3.43
N ILE A 46 -0.10 -4.66 -3.88
CA ILE A 46 0.80 -4.41 -5.01
C ILE A 46 0.00 -4.20 -6.31
N GLU A 47 -0.93 -5.10 -6.63
CA GLU A 47 -1.75 -5.01 -7.85
C GLU A 47 -2.57 -3.71 -7.89
N THR A 48 -3.16 -3.31 -6.76
CA THR A 48 -3.92 -2.07 -6.68
C THR A 48 -3.05 -0.82 -6.75
N LEU A 49 -1.82 -0.85 -6.20
CA LEU A 49 -0.85 0.23 -6.36
C LEU A 49 -0.42 0.41 -7.83
N ILE A 50 -0.18 -0.69 -8.54
CA ILE A 50 0.14 -0.66 -9.98
C ILE A 50 -1.02 -0.05 -10.76
N ASN A 51 -2.25 -0.54 -10.54
CA ASN A 51 -3.44 0.01 -11.20
C ASN A 51 -3.63 1.51 -10.87
N ALA A 52 -3.35 1.94 -9.64
CA ALA A 52 -3.41 3.35 -9.26
C ALA A 52 -2.36 4.20 -9.98
N ALA A 53 -1.14 3.69 -10.17
CA ALA A 53 -0.11 4.40 -10.93
C ALA A 53 -0.48 4.49 -12.42
N GLU A 54 -1.06 3.44 -13.00
CA GLU A 54 -1.40 3.42 -14.43
C GLU A 54 -2.67 4.22 -14.76
N GLN A 55 -3.70 4.11 -13.93
CA GLN A 55 -5.04 4.61 -14.23
C GLN A 55 -5.42 5.84 -13.40
N GLY A 56 -4.86 6.00 -12.20
CA GLY A 56 -5.20 7.08 -11.27
C GLY A 56 -6.67 7.05 -10.80
N GLY A 57 -7.16 8.19 -10.32
CA GLY A 57 -8.55 8.37 -9.91
C GLY A 57 -8.98 7.40 -8.80
N GLY A 58 -10.11 6.71 -9.00
CA GLY A 58 -10.67 5.79 -8.00
C GLY A 58 -9.72 4.66 -7.56
N TRP A 59 -8.73 4.32 -8.39
CA TRP A 59 -7.72 3.33 -8.04
C TRP A 59 -6.83 3.76 -6.88
N THR A 60 -6.59 5.06 -6.68
CA THR A 60 -5.82 5.55 -5.52
C THR A 60 -6.53 5.23 -4.20
N MET A 61 -7.87 5.28 -4.17
CA MET A 61 -8.66 4.87 -3.01
C MET A 61 -8.58 3.35 -2.81
N PHE A 62 -8.66 2.55 -3.88
CA PHE A 62 -8.53 1.09 -3.77
C PHE A 62 -7.14 0.66 -3.29
N ALA A 63 -6.08 1.28 -3.78
CA ALA A 63 -4.73 1.06 -3.30
C ALA A 63 -4.59 1.39 -1.80
N ARG A 64 -5.19 2.50 -1.35
CA ARG A 64 -5.23 2.84 0.08
C ARG A 64 -5.93 1.77 0.91
N ILE A 65 -7.10 1.30 0.46
CA ILE A 65 -7.87 0.27 1.18
C ILE A 65 -7.11 -1.05 1.23
N ALA A 66 -6.49 -1.47 0.13
CA ALA A 66 -5.72 -2.71 0.07
C ALA A 66 -4.51 -2.66 1.01
N MET A 67 -3.78 -1.53 1.06
CA MET A 67 -2.70 -1.31 2.02
C MET A 67 -3.17 -1.43 3.46
N LEU A 68 -4.29 -0.78 3.82
CA LEU A 68 -4.83 -0.85 5.18
C LEU A 68 -5.25 -2.28 5.56
N ARG A 69 -5.82 -3.05 4.61
CA ARG A 69 -6.16 -4.46 4.83
C ARG A 69 -4.93 -5.33 5.03
N ALA A 70 -3.88 -5.13 4.23
CA ALA A 70 -2.61 -5.84 4.37
C ALA A 70 -1.97 -5.59 5.75
N LEU A 71 -1.89 -4.32 6.15
CA LEU A 71 -1.37 -3.92 7.46
C LEU A 71 -2.16 -4.52 8.63
N ASN A 72 -3.48 -4.62 8.50
CA ASN A 72 -4.33 -5.25 9.53
C ASN A 72 -4.22 -6.79 9.53
N ALA A 73 -4.04 -7.43 8.38
CA ALA A 73 -3.86 -8.88 8.32
C ALA A 73 -2.57 -9.33 9.03
N ASP A 74 -1.47 -8.59 8.86
CA ASP A 74 -0.21 -8.87 9.55
C ASP A 74 -0.25 -8.55 11.05
N ALA A 75 -1.11 -7.60 11.43
CA ALA A 75 -1.33 -7.27 12.83
C ALA A 75 -1.95 -8.42 13.62
N ASP A 76 -2.88 -9.14 13.00
CA ASP A 76 -3.62 -10.25 13.62
C ASP A 76 -2.81 -11.57 13.60
N ARG A 77 -1.69 -11.61 12.87
CA ARG A 77 -0.77 -12.76 12.84
C ARG A 77 0.19 -12.81 14.05
N LYS A 78 0.29 -11.73 14.83
CA LYS A 78 1.12 -11.66 16.06
C LYS A 78 0.36 -12.09 17.29
#